data_AF-A0A1G8RX59-F1
#
_entry.id   AF-A0A1G8RX59-F1
#
_cell.length_a   1.000
_cell.length_b   1.000
_cell.length_c   1.000
_cell.angle_alpha   90.00
_cell.angle_beta   90.00
_cell.angle_gamma   90.00
#
_symmetry.space_group_name_H-M   'P 1'
#
loop_
_entity.id
_entity.type
_entity.pdbx_description
1 polymer ?
#
loop_
_entity_poly.entity_id
_entity_poly.type
_entity_poly.pdbx_seq_one_letter_code
_entity_poly.pdbx_strand_id
1 'polypeptide(L)'
;MIERFRNTTSTSENARPLHQGFAEKSFRKVIFFATADSGGSEKDGAHTNWPLISVYSEDEAGKCTVYDGVFMTAVRDRFSEVCDLLDAAVLQSHCKVYFGSEHLDFTSSMLPAAAARLMLQQPQLRLDESSRGQYFKLLSPYLTETQLKSM
;
A
#
# COMPACT_ATOMS: atom_id res chain seq x y z
N MET A 1 7.34 -12.58 13.56
CA MET A 1 6.05 -12.22 14.20
C MET A 1 5.33 -11.28 13.23
N ILE A 2 4.05 -11.53 12.93
CA ILE A 2 3.27 -10.71 11.98
C ILE A 2 2.32 -9.83 12.78
N GLU A 3 2.36 -8.53 12.57
CA GLU A 3 1.45 -7.57 13.21
C GLU A 3 0.62 -6.81 12.17
N ARG A 4 -0.50 -6.24 12.62
CA ARG A 4 -1.25 -5.26 11.86
C ARG A 4 -0.90 -3.87 12.37
N PHE A 5 -0.62 -2.96 11.45
CA PHE A 5 -0.38 -1.56 11.74
C PHE A 5 -1.63 -0.93 12.38
N ARG A 6 -1.42 -0.10 13.40
CA ARG A 6 -2.52 0.60 14.08
C ARG A 6 -2.74 1.95 13.42
N ASN A 7 -3.73 2.02 12.54
CA ASN A 7 -4.09 3.26 11.86
C ASN A 7 -4.55 4.34 12.85
N THR A 8 -4.23 5.59 12.53
CA THR A 8 -4.82 6.79 13.11
C THR A 8 -5.83 7.39 12.13
N THR A 9 -6.51 8.46 12.55
CA THR A 9 -7.41 9.22 11.67
C THR A 9 -6.67 10.10 10.66
N SER A 10 -5.34 10.15 10.70
CA SER A 10 -4.50 10.96 9.81
C SER A 10 -3.77 10.09 8.79
N THR A 11 -4.08 10.26 7.52
CA THR A 11 -3.43 9.56 6.41
C THR A 11 -1.91 9.79 6.38
N SER A 12 -1.47 11.04 6.57
CA SER A 12 -0.04 11.38 6.58
C SER A 12 0.69 10.71 7.75
N GLU A 13 0.04 10.58 8.91
CA GLU A 13 0.60 9.82 10.03
C GLU A 13 0.66 8.32 9.74
N ASN A 14 -0.33 7.78 9.03
CA ASN A 14 -0.38 6.38 8.62
C ASN A 14 0.73 6.05 7.61
N ALA A 15 1.04 6.94 6.66
CA ALA A 15 2.10 6.73 5.67
C ALA A 15 3.52 6.93 6.23
N ARG A 16 3.67 7.74 7.30
CA ARG A 16 4.97 8.11 7.87
C ARG A 16 5.91 6.93 8.20
N PRO A 17 5.45 5.81 8.81
CA PRO A 17 6.32 4.66 9.08
C PRO A 17 6.91 4.02 7.83
N LEU A 18 6.19 4.04 6.69
CA LEU A 18 6.75 3.53 5.43
C LEU A 18 7.82 4.48 4.88
N HIS A 19 7.58 5.80 4.90
CA HIS A 19 8.60 6.77 4.53
C HIS A 19 9.85 6.67 5.40
N GLN A 20 9.67 6.55 6.72
CA GLN A 20 10.77 6.35 7.66
C GLN A 20 11.53 5.07 7.36
N GLY A 21 10.84 3.95 7.16
CA GLY A 21 11.50 2.68 6.87
C GLY A 21 12.30 2.69 5.56
N PHE A 22 11.81 3.39 4.53
CA PHE A 22 12.57 3.61 3.30
C PHE A 22 13.79 4.52 3.52
N ALA A 23 13.64 5.62 4.27
CA ALA A 23 14.73 6.55 4.56
C ALA A 23 15.84 5.91 5.42
N GLU A 24 15.45 5.10 6.41
CA GLU A 24 16.36 4.40 7.33
C GLU A 24 16.91 3.10 6.75
N LYS A 25 16.43 2.70 5.57
CA LYS A 25 16.78 1.45 4.90
C LYS A 25 16.51 0.21 5.76
N SER A 26 15.42 0.22 6.51
CA SER A 26 15.09 -0.84 7.47
C SER A 26 14.26 -1.98 6.88
N PHE A 27 13.73 -1.80 5.67
CA PHE A 27 12.95 -2.83 4.99
C PHE A 27 13.83 -3.83 4.25
N ARG A 28 13.44 -5.09 4.36
CA ARG A 28 13.90 -6.19 3.50
C ARG A 28 13.00 -6.35 2.27
N LYS A 29 11.68 -6.26 2.47
CA LYS A 29 10.65 -6.40 1.42
C LYS A 29 9.47 -5.48 1.68
N VAL A 30 8.95 -4.87 0.62
CA VAL A 30 7.67 -4.14 0.64
C VAL A 30 6.83 -4.57 -0.57
N ILE A 31 5.53 -4.78 -0.37
CA ILE A 31 4.57 -5.10 -1.43
C ILE A 31 3.37 -4.16 -1.31
N PHE A 32 3.10 -3.42 -2.38
CA PHE A 32 1.94 -2.55 -2.49
C PHE A 32 0.76 -3.26 -3.18
N PHE A 33 -0.46 -3.02 -2.73
CA PHE A 33 -1.67 -3.53 -3.36
C PHE A 33 -2.67 -2.41 -3.54
N ALA A 34 -3.28 -2.31 -4.73
CA ALA A 34 -4.52 -1.58 -4.90
C ALA A 34 -5.62 -2.36 -4.20
N THR A 35 -6.43 -1.71 -3.36
CA THR A 35 -7.57 -2.38 -2.70
C THR A 35 -8.79 -2.37 -3.59
N ALA A 36 -9.67 -3.36 -3.41
CA ALA A 36 -10.95 -3.40 -4.10
C ALA A 36 -11.77 -2.10 -3.91
N ASP A 37 -12.63 -1.78 -4.88
CA ASP A 37 -13.50 -0.60 -4.86
C ASP A 37 -14.90 -0.89 -4.26
N SER A 38 -15.17 -2.14 -3.92
CA SER A 38 -16.46 -2.65 -3.46
C SER A 38 -16.31 -3.92 -2.62
N GLY A 39 -17.37 -4.32 -1.90
CA GLY A 39 -17.37 -5.54 -1.08
C GLY A 39 -16.71 -5.43 0.31
N GLY A 40 -16.34 -4.22 0.73
CA GLY A 40 -15.75 -3.95 2.05
C GLY A 40 -16.74 -3.92 3.21
N SER A 41 -16.20 -3.84 4.42
CA SER A 41 -16.94 -3.73 5.68
C SER A 41 -16.61 -2.42 6.41
N GLU A 42 -17.33 -2.07 7.47
CA GLU A 42 -17.02 -0.86 8.28
C GLU A 42 -15.58 -0.81 8.81
N LYS A 43 -14.90 -1.96 8.93
CA LYS A 43 -13.49 -2.05 9.35
C LYS A 43 -12.51 -1.61 8.26
N ASP A 44 -12.96 -1.64 7.01
CA ASP A 44 -12.18 -1.22 5.85
C ASP A 44 -12.29 0.28 5.61
N GLY A 45 -13.37 0.90 6.07
CA GLY A 45 -13.64 2.32 5.91
C GLY A 45 -15.14 2.57 5.78
N ALA A 46 -15.51 3.84 5.57
CA ALA A 46 -16.87 4.13 5.15
C ALA A 46 -17.06 3.66 3.71
N HIS A 47 -18.26 3.19 3.35
CA HIS A 47 -18.59 2.74 2.00
C HIS A 47 -18.37 3.80 0.90
N THR A 48 -18.26 5.07 1.27
CA THR A 48 -17.96 6.21 0.39
C THR A 48 -16.46 6.54 0.31
N ASN A 49 -15.61 5.82 1.04
CA ASN A 49 -14.20 6.15 1.27
C ASN A 49 -13.39 4.91 1.65
N TRP A 50 -13.42 3.90 0.77
CA TRP A 50 -12.54 2.73 0.86
C TRP A 50 -11.06 3.12 0.73
N PRO A 51 -10.12 2.33 1.28
CA PRO A 51 -8.70 2.56 1.10
C PRO A 51 -8.37 2.48 -0.36
N LEU A 52 -7.33 3.21 -0.76
CA LEU A 52 -6.74 3.09 -2.08
C LEU A 52 -5.71 1.97 -2.12
N ILE A 53 -4.99 1.77 -1.00
CA ILE A 53 -3.90 0.81 -0.94
C ILE A 53 -3.89 -0.02 0.34
N SER A 54 -3.32 -1.21 0.24
CA SER A 54 -2.81 -1.99 1.37
C SER A 54 -1.35 -2.33 1.14
N VAL A 55 -0.59 -2.51 2.21
CA VAL A 55 0.85 -2.76 2.14
C VAL A 55 1.22 -3.95 3.02
N TYR A 56 2.11 -4.79 2.52
CA TYR A 56 2.88 -5.74 3.33
C TYR A 56 4.32 -5.24 3.41
N SER A 57 4.88 -5.20 4.61
CA SER A 57 6.32 -4.99 4.79
C SER A 57 6.96 -6.08 5.62
N GLU A 58 8.25 -6.29 5.37
CA GLU A 58 9.13 -7.13 6.15
C GLU A 58 10.41 -6.33 6.40
N ASP A 59 10.82 -6.21 7.66
CA ASP A 59 12.09 -5.57 8.04
C ASP A 59 13.27 -6.57 7.99
N GLU A 60 14.49 -6.04 8.15
CA GLU A 60 15.72 -6.86 8.18
C GLU A 60 15.76 -7.87 9.34
N ALA A 61 14.99 -7.65 10.41
CA ALA A 61 14.85 -8.59 11.52
C ALA A 61 13.79 -9.69 11.28
N GLY A 62 13.10 -9.65 10.13
CA GLY A 62 12.03 -10.58 9.77
C GLY A 62 10.71 -10.31 10.50
N LYS A 63 10.54 -9.12 11.07
CA LYS A 63 9.24 -8.65 11.55
C LYS A 63 8.40 -8.26 10.33
N CYS A 64 7.15 -8.72 10.29
CA CYS A 64 6.26 -8.42 9.18
C CYS A 64 5.09 -7.56 9.66
N THR A 65 4.71 -6.58 8.85
CA THR A 65 3.63 -5.65 9.16
C THR A 65 2.64 -5.61 8.00
N VAL A 66 1.35 -5.73 8.32
CA VAL A 66 0.23 -5.52 7.40
C VAL A 66 -0.36 -4.14 7.64
N TYR A 67 -0.42 -3.34 6.58
CA TYR A 67 -1.07 -2.03 6.55
C TYR A 67 -2.33 -2.16 5.70
N ASP A 68 -3.50 -2.24 6.34
CA ASP A 68 -4.80 -2.46 5.71
C ASP A 68 -5.89 -1.66 6.45
N GLY A 69 -7.15 -1.81 6.03
CA GLY A 69 -8.29 -1.13 6.62
C GLY A 69 -8.28 0.36 6.28
N VAL A 70 -8.44 1.23 7.29
CA VAL A 70 -8.41 2.70 7.11
C VAL A 70 -7.02 3.28 6.76
N PHE A 71 -6.08 2.43 6.34
CA PHE A 71 -4.76 2.83 5.89
C PHE A 71 -4.89 3.66 4.61
N MET A 72 -4.45 4.92 4.69
CA MET A 72 -4.64 5.92 3.64
C MET A 72 -6.10 6.15 3.23
N THR A 73 -7.08 5.88 4.11
CA THR A 73 -8.45 6.39 3.96
C THR A 73 -8.64 7.69 4.72
N ALA A 74 -8.88 8.79 4.02
CA ALA A 74 -9.64 9.94 4.54
C ALA A 74 -9.67 11.04 3.48
N VAL A 75 -10.83 11.21 2.83
CA VAL A 75 -11.23 12.37 2.01
C VAL A 75 -10.41 12.55 0.72
N ARG A 76 -11.15 12.79 -0.38
CA ARG A 76 -10.71 12.80 -1.79
C ARG A 76 -9.40 13.57 -2.04
N ASP A 77 -8.67 13.13 -3.07
CA ASP A 77 -7.37 13.62 -3.57
C ASP A 77 -6.10 13.09 -2.87
N ARG A 78 -6.04 11.76 -2.64
CA ARG A 78 -4.86 11.10 -2.01
C ARG A 78 -3.84 10.49 -2.96
N PHE A 79 -4.02 10.74 -4.25
CA PHE A 79 -3.08 10.26 -5.25
C PHE A 79 -1.69 10.88 -5.06
N SER A 80 -1.60 12.10 -4.53
CA SER A 80 -0.32 12.76 -4.22
C SER A 80 0.44 12.01 -3.12
N GLU A 81 -0.17 11.65 -1.99
CA GLU A 81 0.53 10.90 -0.94
C GLU A 81 0.92 9.48 -1.39
N VAL A 82 0.08 8.83 -2.21
CA VAL A 82 0.46 7.54 -2.81
C VAL A 82 1.62 7.73 -3.77
N CYS A 83 1.63 8.79 -4.57
CA CYS A 83 2.75 9.13 -5.45
C CYS A 83 4.02 9.39 -4.65
N ASP A 84 3.97 10.15 -3.56
CA ASP A 84 5.13 10.43 -2.71
C ASP A 84 5.70 9.14 -2.12
N LEU A 85 4.82 8.21 -1.71
CA LEU A 85 5.21 6.91 -1.20
C LEU A 85 5.86 6.03 -2.26
N LEU A 86 5.30 6.03 -3.48
CA LEU A 86 5.87 5.30 -4.62
C LEU A 86 7.19 5.93 -5.09
N ASP A 87 7.32 7.27 -5.06
CA ASP A 87 8.57 8.00 -5.34
C ASP A 87 9.65 7.56 -4.34
N ALA A 88 9.32 7.50 -3.05
CA ALA A 88 10.23 7.00 -2.04
C ALA A 88 10.61 5.52 -2.26
N ALA A 89 9.68 4.69 -2.71
CA ALA A 89 9.90 3.25 -2.88
C ALA A 89 10.73 2.91 -4.12
N VAL A 90 10.49 3.56 -5.26
CA VAL A 90 11.19 3.30 -6.53
C VAL A 90 12.68 3.67 -6.46
N LEU A 91 13.03 4.66 -5.64
CA LEU A 91 14.43 5.06 -5.43
C LEU A 91 15.23 4.03 -4.60
N GLN A 92 14.58 2.99 -4.05
CA GLN A 92 15.26 2.04 -3.18
C GLN A 92 15.95 0.91 -3.94
N SER A 93 17.27 0.86 -3.78
CA SER A 93 18.11 -0.26 -4.21
C SER A 93 18.39 -1.29 -3.11
N HIS A 94 18.09 -0.94 -1.85
CA HIS A 94 18.44 -1.74 -0.67
C HIS A 94 17.40 -2.80 -0.31
N CYS A 95 16.14 -2.63 -0.72
CA CYS A 95 15.05 -3.54 -0.40
C CYS A 95 14.35 -4.04 -1.66
N LYS A 96 13.63 -5.15 -1.54
CA LYS A 96 12.82 -5.66 -2.64
C LYS A 96 11.43 -5.04 -2.60
N VAL A 97 11.13 -4.21 -3.59
CA VAL A 97 9.84 -3.55 -3.71
C VAL A 97 9.02 -4.19 -4.82
N TYR A 98 7.77 -4.52 -4.51
CA TYR A 98 6.83 -5.16 -5.42
C TYR A 98 5.46 -4.49 -5.36
N PHE A 99 4.60 -4.83 -6.32
CA PHE A 99 3.18 -4.58 -6.25
C PHE A 99 2.37 -5.79 -6.72
N GLY A 100 1.15 -5.94 -6.20
CA GLY A 100 0.19 -6.93 -6.70
C GLY A 100 -0.33 -6.56 -8.08
N SER A 101 -0.40 -7.51 -9.02
CA SER A 101 -0.87 -7.24 -10.38
C SER A 101 -2.39 -7.10 -10.50
N GLU A 102 -3.12 -7.34 -9.42
CA GLU A 102 -4.57 -7.29 -9.33
C GLU A 102 -4.98 -6.59 -8.02
N HIS A 103 -6.26 -6.22 -7.93
CA HIS A 103 -6.81 -5.68 -6.69
C HIS A 103 -6.78 -6.73 -5.59
N LEU A 104 -6.40 -6.31 -4.39
CA LEU A 104 -6.48 -7.13 -3.20
C LEU A 104 -7.84 -6.93 -2.53
N ASP A 105 -8.50 -8.06 -2.24
CA ASP A 105 -9.68 -8.07 -1.38
C ASP A 105 -9.36 -7.47 0.00
N PHE A 106 -10.37 -6.88 0.62
CA PHE A 106 -10.23 -6.31 1.95
C PHE A 106 -9.80 -7.34 3.00
N THR A 107 -8.71 -7.05 3.71
CA THR A 107 -8.10 -7.97 4.69
C THR A 107 -8.23 -7.50 6.14
N SER A 108 -8.79 -6.32 6.42
CA SER A 108 -8.82 -5.73 7.78
C SER A 108 -9.58 -6.59 8.80
N SER A 109 -10.55 -7.38 8.33
CA SER A 109 -11.34 -8.32 9.15
C SER A 109 -10.59 -9.62 9.46
N MET A 110 -9.52 -9.94 8.73
CA MET A 110 -8.73 -11.15 8.91
C MET A 110 -7.75 -11.01 10.07
N LEU A 111 -7.22 -12.13 10.57
CA LEU A 111 -6.04 -12.11 11.44
C LEU A 111 -4.80 -11.62 10.65
N PRO A 112 -3.84 -10.91 11.28
CA PRO A 112 -2.68 -10.37 10.57
C PRO A 112 -1.90 -11.42 9.78
N ALA A 113 -1.72 -12.62 10.34
CA ALA A 113 -1.04 -13.73 9.67
C ALA A 113 -1.82 -14.25 8.45
N ALA A 114 -3.15 -14.25 8.50
CA ALA A 114 -4.00 -14.67 7.39
C ALA A 114 -3.99 -13.61 6.26
N ALA A 115 -4.04 -12.32 6.62
CA ALA A 115 -3.91 -11.20 5.68
C ALA A 115 -2.56 -11.23 4.96
N ALA A 116 -1.45 -11.35 5.71
CA ALA A 116 -0.12 -11.45 5.15
C ALA A 116 0.04 -12.66 4.21
N ARG A 117 -0.54 -13.82 4.58
CA ARG A 117 -0.53 -15.00 3.71
C ARG A 117 -1.25 -14.74 2.39
N LEU A 118 -2.42 -14.11 2.43
CA LEU A 118 -3.18 -13.76 1.22
C LEU A 118 -2.34 -12.80 0.34
N MET A 119 -1.80 -11.74 0.91
CA MET A 119 -0.94 -10.77 0.22
C MET A 119 0.27 -11.45 -0.44
N LEU A 120 0.95 -12.36 0.27
CA LEU A 120 2.12 -13.05 -0.25
C LEU A 120 1.81 -14.05 -1.37
N GLN A 121 0.58 -14.57 -1.44
CA GLN A 121 0.12 -15.51 -2.47
C GLN A 121 -0.31 -14.82 -3.76
N GLN A 122 -0.62 -13.52 -3.71
CA GLN A 122 -0.99 -12.76 -4.89
C GLN A 122 0.18 -12.67 -5.89
N PRO A 123 -0.10 -12.71 -7.21
CA PRO A 123 0.91 -12.45 -8.23
C PRO A 123 1.52 -11.06 -8.02
N GLN A 124 2.85 -11.01 -8.03
CA GLN A 124 3.64 -9.81 -7.71
C GLN A 124 4.54 -9.44 -8.88
N LEU A 125 4.58 -8.16 -9.21
CA LEU A 125 5.55 -7.57 -10.13
C LEU A 125 6.52 -6.69 -9.36
N ARG A 126 7.78 -6.64 -9.80
CA ARG A 126 8.77 -5.72 -9.21
C ARG A 126 8.29 -4.29 -9.46
N LEU A 127 8.39 -3.44 -8.44
CA LEU A 127 8.17 -2.00 -8.60
C LEU A 127 9.49 -1.31 -8.96
N ASP A 128 9.49 -0.58 -10.06
CA ASP A 128 10.53 0.32 -10.54
C ASP A 128 9.91 1.40 -11.44
N GLU A 129 10.73 2.32 -11.94
CA GLU A 129 10.28 3.41 -12.83
C GLU A 129 9.49 2.91 -14.05
N SER A 130 9.86 1.75 -14.60
CA SER A 130 9.23 1.21 -15.82
C SER A 130 7.88 0.53 -15.57
N SER A 131 7.68 0.02 -14.36
CA SER A 131 6.52 -0.80 -13.98
C SER A 131 5.52 -0.06 -13.09
N ARG A 132 5.94 1.05 -12.45
CA ARG A 132 5.11 1.90 -11.60
C ARG A 132 3.81 2.34 -12.27
N GLY A 133 3.85 2.71 -13.55
CA GLY A 133 2.66 3.09 -14.29
C GLY A 133 1.61 1.98 -14.40
N GLN A 134 2.02 0.71 -14.32
CA GLN A 134 1.09 -0.44 -14.29
C GLN A 134 0.38 -0.52 -12.94
N TYR A 135 1.13 -0.36 -11.83
CA TYR A 135 0.53 -0.28 -10.51
C TYR A 135 -0.45 0.90 -10.40
N PHE A 136 -0.04 2.07 -10.90
CA PHE A 136 -0.88 3.25 -10.84
C PHE A 136 -2.20 3.10 -11.58
N LYS A 137 -2.23 2.36 -12.71
CA LYS A 137 -3.47 2.04 -13.43
C LYS A 137 -4.47 1.23 -12.61
N LEU A 138 -4.01 0.44 -11.63
CA LEU A 138 -4.90 -0.25 -10.69
C LEU A 138 -5.54 0.76 -9.72
N LEU A 139 -4.82 1.81 -9.33
CA LEU A 139 -5.34 2.85 -8.43
C LEU A 139 -6.25 3.85 -9.14
N SER A 140 -5.93 4.16 -10.40
CA SER A 140 -6.67 5.08 -11.24
C SER A 140 -6.79 4.51 -12.66
N PRO A 141 -7.89 3.82 -12.98
CA PRO A 141 -8.06 3.22 -14.30
C PRO A 141 -8.26 4.27 -15.41
N TYR A 142 -8.60 5.51 -15.05
CA TYR A 142 -8.98 6.56 -16.01
C TYR A 142 -7.95 7.69 -16.16
N LEU A 143 -7.02 7.86 -15.22
CA LEU A 143 -6.00 8.91 -15.26
C LEU A 143 -4.60 8.29 -15.14
N THR A 144 -3.66 8.83 -15.91
CA THR A 144 -2.23 8.51 -15.73
C THR A 144 -1.65 9.25 -14.54
N GLU A 145 -0.56 8.73 -13.97
CA GLU A 145 0.14 9.38 -12.85
C GLU A 145 0.59 10.81 -13.22
N THR A 146 1.07 11.01 -14.46
CA THR A 146 1.48 12.32 -14.97
C THR A 146 0.33 13.31 -15.02
N GLN A 147 -0.87 12.86 -15.42
CA GLN A 147 -2.07 13.73 -15.45
C GLN A 147 -2.45 14.17 -14.05
N LEU A 148 -2.42 13.25 -13.07
CA LEU A 148 -2.73 13.57 -11.67
C LEU A 148 -1.70 14.49 -11.02
N LYS A 149 -0.40 14.37 -11.34
CA LYS A 149 0.65 15.29 -10.85
C LYS A 149 0.57 16.70 -11.46
N SER A 150 -0.22 16.89 -12.52
CA SER A 150 -0.34 18.17 -13.26
C SER A 150 -1.62 18.97 -12.96
N MET A 151 -2.52 18.40 -12.15
CA MET A 151 -3.75 19.04 -11.68
C MET A 151 -3.49 19.85 -10.41
#